data_AF-A0A2X3HHI5-F1
#
_entry.id   AF-A0A2X3HHI5-F1
#
_cell.length_a   1.000
_cell.length_b   1.000
_cell.length_c   1.000
_cell.angle_alpha   90.00
_cell.angle_beta   90.00
_cell.angle_gamma   90.00
#
_symmetry.space_group_name_H-M   'P 1'
#
loop_
_entity.id
_entity.type
_entity.pdbx_description
1 polymer ?
#
loop_
_entity_poly.entity_id
_entity_poly.type
_entity_poly.pdbx_seq_one_letter_code
_entity_poly.pdbx_strand_id
1 'polypeptide(L)'
;MTVEKWNIDPAHSSIEFQVKHMMVSKVKGAFKTFEADVEMDPENLADAKIKFSVDAASVDTRQAQRDGHLKSEDFFNVEKYPHVTFASTEIIPDGDNEYEVKGDLTIRDVTKPVQFHVTYEGSGKDPNTGNMVAGFEGSGKFNRKDFGLNYNAALETGGVLIGDEVKLNIQIEASK
;
A
#
# COMPACT_ATOMS: atom_id res chain seq x y z
N MET A 1 -4.08 26.71 3.72
CA MET A 1 -5.32 26.73 2.93
C MET A 1 -6.40 26.02 3.73
N THR A 2 -7.40 25.36 3.14
CA THR A 2 -8.37 24.50 3.84
C THR A 2 -8.19 23.06 3.39
N VAL A 3 -8.52 22.09 4.25
CA VAL A 3 -8.57 20.67 3.89
C VAL A 3 -9.61 20.47 2.77
N GLU A 4 -9.20 19.85 1.68
CA GLU A 4 -10.04 19.59 0.51
C GLU A 4 -9.92 18.13 0.07
N LYS A 5 -10.91 17.65 -0.69
CA LYS A 5 -10.87 16.31 -1.28
C LYS A 5 -9.96 16.30 -2.51
N TRP A 6 -9.06 15.32 -2.56
CA TRP A 6 -8.19 15.03 -3.70
C TRP A 6 -8.53 13.64 -4.22
N ASN A 7 -8.65 13.53 -5.55
CA ASN A 7 -8.88 12.26 -6.22
C ASN A 7 -7.55 11.70 -6.69
N ILE A 8 -7.24 10.46 -6.33
CA ILE A 8 -6.06 9.81 -6.87
C ILE A 8 -6.18 9.60 -8.37
N ASP A 9 -5.06 9.63 -9.07
CA ASP A 9 -4.94 9.21 -10.46
C ASP A 9 -4.34 7.79 -10.51
N PRO A 10 -5.16 6.74 -10.72
CA PRO A 10 -4.65 5.37 -10.79
C PRO A 10 -3.66 5.14 -11.94
N ALA A 11 -3.67 5.96 -13.00
CA ALA A 11 -2.77 5.79 -14.14
C ALA A 11 -1.34 6.23 -13.83
N HIS A 12 -1.16 7.15 -12.88
CA HIS A 12 0.13 7.65 -12.41
C HIS A 12 0.46 7.23 -10.97
N SER A 13 -0.35 6.32 -10.41
CA SER A 13 -0.15 5.77 -9.08
C SER A 13 0.21 4.28 -9.13
N SER A 14 0.88 3.78 -8.08
CA SER A 14 1.21 2.37 -7.94
C SER A 14 1.23 1.93 -6.48
N ILE A 15 0.84 0.68 -6.25
CA ILE A 15 1.06 -0.02 -4.98
C ILE A 15 1.78 -1.30 -5.26
N GLU A 16 3.05 -1.32 -4.87
CA GLU A 16 3.95 -2.43 -5.08
C GLU A 16 4.35 -3.05 -3.74
N PHE A 17 4.57 -4.36 -3.77
CA PHE A 17 5.12 -5.11 -2.65
C PHE A 17 6.26 -6.01 -3.09
N GLN A 18 7.10 -6.39 -2.13
CA GLN A 18 8.09 -7.43 -2.33
C GLN A 18 8.23 -8.31 -1.09
N VAL A 19 8.45 -9.60 -1.33
CA VAL A 19 8.65 -10.62 -0.30
C VAL A 19 9.86 -11.47 -0.66
N LYS A 20 10.68 -11.85 0.33
CA LYS A 20 11.79 -12.79 0.10
C LYS A 20 11.26 -14.16 -0.28
N HIS A 21 11.88 -14.78 -1.28
CA HIS A 21 11.60 -16.13 -1.73
C HIS A 21 12.85 -17.01 -1.55
N MET A 22 12.67 -18.14 -0.86
CA MET A 22 13.73 -19.07 -0.46
C MET A 22 14.93 -18.39 0.20
N MET A 23 14.72 -17.23 0.82
CA MET A 23 15.75 -16.38 1.44
C MET A 23 16.86 -15.85 0.52
N VAL A 24 16.82 -16.15 -0.78
CA VAL A 24 17.89 -15.81 -1.75
C VAL A 24 17.47 -14.78 -2.79
N SER A 25 16.18 -14.66 -3.07
CA SER A 25 15.65 -13.71 -4.04
C SER A 25 14.41 -13.00 -3.51
N LYS A 26 13.84 -12.10 -4.33
CA LYS A 26 12.61 -11.38 -3.99
C LYS A 26 11.58 -11.58 -5.08
N VAL A 27 10.37 -11.95 -4.69
CA VAL A 27 9.19 -11.84 -5.55
C VAL A 27 8.64 -10.44 -5.38
N LYS A 28 8.39 -9.76 -6.50
CA LYS A 28 7.69 -8.47 -6.54
C LYS A 28 6.27 -8.70 -7.02
N GLY A 29 5.34 -7.88 -6.54
CA GLY A 29 3.98 -7.81 -7.06
C GLY A 29 3.40 -6.42 -6.90
N ALA A 30 2.24 -6.22 -7.49
CA ALA A 30 1.47 -4.99 -7.38
C ALA A 30 -0.02 -5.29 -7.31
N PHE A 31 -0.80 -4.33 -6.84
CA PHE A 31 -2.26 -4.33 -7.00
C PHE A 31 -2.62 -3.38 -8.14
N LYS A 32 -3.33 -3.89 -9.15
CA LYS A 32 -3.68 -3.11 -10.36
C LYS A 32 -4.92 -2.24 -10.20
N THR A 33 -5.74 -2.53 -9.19
CA THR A 33 -7.01 -1.85 -8.98
C THR A 33 -7.09 -1.40 -7.54
N PHE A 34 -7.21 -0.09 -7.38
CA PHE A 34 -7.24 0.56 -6.10
C PHE A 34 -7.94 1.91 -6.17
N GLU A 35 -8.40 2.37 -5.02
CA GLU A 35 -9.04 3.65 -4.81
C GLU A 35 -8.56 4.26 -3.49
N ALA A 36 -8.67 5.58 -3.38
CA ALA A 36 -8.42 6.28 -2.15
C ALA A 36 -9.31 7.51 -2.01
N ASP A 37 -9.73 7.76 -0.78
CA ASP A 37 -10.28 9.04 -0.35
C ASP A 37 -9.20 9.77 0.42
N VAL A 38 -8.72 10.87 -0.17
CA VAL A 38 -7.70 11.74 0.43
C VAL A 38 -8.32 13.11 0.71
N GLU A 39 -8.33 13.51 1.98
CA GLU A 39 -8.65 14.88 2.39
C GLU A 39 -7.37 15.52 2.93
N MET A 40 -6.87 16.59 2.31
CA MET A 40 -5.62 17.21 2.73
C MET A 40 -5.54 18.70 2.39
N ASP A 41 -4.69 19.40 3.14
CA ASP A 41 -4.15 20.71 2.79
C ASP A 41 -2.65 20.53 2.47
N PRO A 42 -2.18 20.80 1.24
CA PRO A 42 -0.75 20.70 0.90
C PRO A 42 0.18 21.58 1.74
N GLU A 43 -0.33 22.63 2.40
CA GLU A 43 0.44 23.46 3.33
C GLU A 43 0.50 22.87 4.74
N ASN A 44 -0.36 21.91 5.06
CA ASN A 44 -0.43 21.25 6.37
C ASN A 44 -0.96 19.82 6.22
N LEU A 45 -0.07 18.89 5.88
CA LEU A 45 -0.41 17.48 5.68
C LEU A 45 -0.65 16.72 6.99
N ALA A 46 -0.29 17.28 8.15
CA ALA A 46 -0.50 16.63 9.45
C ALA A 46 -1.99 16.42 9.79
N ASP A 47 -2.87 17.26 9.23
CA ASP A 47 -4.34 17.15 9.39
C ASP A 47 -5.00 16.30 8.30
N ALA A 48 -4.22 15.72 7.39
CA ALA A 48 -4.76 14.93 6.30
C ALA A 48 -5.44 13.64 6.78
N LYS A 49 -6.47 13.22 6.06
CA LYS A 49 -7.16 11.94 6.26
C LYS A 49 -7.03 11.12 5.00
N ILE A 50 -6.53 9.90 5.17
CA ILE A 50 -6.27 8.98 4.07
C ILE A 50 -7.04 7.71 4.36
N LYS A 51 -7.92 7.34 3.43
CA LYS A 51 -8.50 6.00 3.36
C LYS A 51 -8.12 5.37 2.03
N PHE A 52 -7.60 4.17 2.07
CA PHE A 52 -7.11 3.46 0.91
C PHE A 52 -7.77 2.09 0.83
N SER A 53 -8.13 1.64 -0.37
CA SER A 53 -8.68 0.32 -0.64
C SER A 53 -8.06 -0.25 -1.90
N VAL A 54 -7.49 -1.46 -1.81
CA VAL A 54 -7.06 -2.23 -2.99
C VAL A 54 -8.02 -3.38 -3.21
N ASP A 55 -8.34 -3.67 -4.46
CA ASP A 55 -8.99 -4.94 -4.82
C ASP A 55 -7.93 -6.05 -4.74
N ALA A 56 -8.11 -6.98 -3.81
CA ALA A 56 -7.18 -8.07 -3.58
C ALA A 56 -7.11 -9.04 -4.78
N ALA A 57 -8.17 -9.13 -5.59
CA ALA A 57 -8.19 -9.92 -6.81
C ALA A 57 -7.34 -9.30 -7.93
N SER A 58 -6.95 -8.03 -7.81
CA SER A 58 -6.08 -7.33 -8.75
C SER A 58 -4.59 -7.60 -8.56
N VAL A 59 -4.23 -8.47 -7.61
CA VAL A 59 -2.83 -8.87 -7.36
C VAL A 59 -2.18 -9.44 -8.62
N ASP A 60 -0.99 -8.93 -8.94
CA ASP A 60 -0.18 -9.36 -10.07
C ASP A 60 1.30 -9.48 -9.65
N THR A 61 1.82 -10.70 -9.69
CA THR A 61 3.24 -11.01 -9.50
C THR A 61 3.91 -11.46 -10.80
N ARG A 62 3.23 -11.25 -11.94
CA ARG A 62 3.61 -11.68 -13.29
C ARG A 62 3.67 -13.20 -13.45
N GLN A 63 2.95 -13.94 -12.61
CA GLN A 63 2.90 -15.41 -12.66
C GLN A 63 1.49 -15.87 -12.26
N ALA A 64 0.71 -16.26 -13.27
CA ALA A 64 -0.73 -16.52 -13.12
C ALA A 64 -1.10 -17.59 -12.10
N GLN A 65 -0.31 -18.66 -11.94
CA GLN A 65 -0.56 -19.70 -10.95
C GLN A 65 -0.33 -19.16 -9.51
N ARG A 66 0.73 -18.38 -9.31
CA ARG A 66 1.00 -17.74 -8.02
C ARG A 66 -0.06 -16.69 -7.71
N ASP A 67 -0.47 -15.90 -8.70
CA ASP A 67 -1.54 -14.91 -8.53
C ASP A 67 -2.88 -15.61 -8.19
N GLY A 68 -3.16 -16.75 -8.81
CA GLY A 68 -4.30 -17.60 -8.44
C GLY A 68 -4.20 -18.11 -7.00
N HIS A 69 -3.03 -18.55 -6.55
CA HIS A 69 -2.82 -19.01 -5.17
C HIS A 69 -2.96 -17.88 -4.15
N LEU A 70 -2.43 -16.68 -4.45
CA LEU A 70 -2.59 -15.50 -3.59
C LEU A 70 -4.07 -15.11 -3.39
N LYS A 71 -4.95 -15.42 -4.35
CA LYS A 71 -6.39 -15.15 -4.25
C LYS A 71 -7.15 -16.16 -3.40
N SER A 72 -6.57 -17.34 -3.16
CA SER A 72 -7.21 -18.44 -2.44
C SER A 72 -7.30 -18.23 -0.92
N GLU A 73 -7.95 -19.16 -0.21
CA GLU A 73 -8.12 -19.14 1.25
C GLU A 73 -6.83 -19.20 2.07
N ASP A 74 -5.76 -19.73 1.48
CA ASP A 74 -4.41 -19.77 2.06
C ASP A 74 -3.80 -18.37 2.23
N PHE A 75 -4.29 -17.40 1.43
CA PHE A 75 -3.79 -16.04 1.36
C PHE A 75 -4.95 -15.03 1.51
N PHE A 76 -5.23 -14.21 0.51
CA PHE A 76 -6.17 -13.08 0.62
C PHE A 76 -7.63 -13.52 0.74
N ASN A 77 -7.98 -14.72 0.24
CA ASN A 77 -9.34 -15.24 0.21
C ASN A 77 -10.34 -14.23 -0.39
N VAL A 78 -10.10 -13.86 -1.65
CA VAL A 78 -10.77 -12.70 -2.29
C VAL A 78 -12.28 -12.87 -2.45
N GLU A 79 -12.76 -14.12 -2.49
CA GLU A 79 -14.18 -14.44 -2.51
C GLU A 79 -14.91 -13.98 -1.23
N LYS A 80 -14.22 -14.04 -0.08
CA LYS A 80 -14.78 -13.61 1.22
C LYS A 80 -14.34 -12.20 1.62
N TYR A 81 -13.13 -11.80 1.22
CA TYR A 81 -12.52 -10.53 1.59
C TYR A 81 -11.96 -9.86 0.31
N PRO A 82 -12.82 -9.18 -0.47
CA PRO A 82 -12.42 -8.62 -1.77
C PRO A 82 -11.43 -7.46 -1.65
N HIS A 83 -11.35 -6.83 -0.48
CA HIS A 83 -10.54 -5.62 -0.27
C HIS A 83 -9.50 -5.78 0.84
N VAL A 84 -8.33 -5.18 0.62
CA VAL A 84 -7.39 -4.82 1.68
C VAL A 84 -7.48 -3.31 1.87
N THR A 85 -7.66 -2.86 3.10
CA THR A 85 -7.95 -1.45 3.39
C THR A 85 -6.95 -0.85 4.37
N PHE A 86 -6.71 0.44 4.24
CA PHE A 86 -5.89 1.23 5.16
C PHE A 86 -6.63 2.50 5.55
N ALA A 87 -6.57 2.89 6.81
CA ALA A 87 -7.06 4.19 7.29
C ALA A 87 -6.00 4.86 8.18
N SER A 88 -5.60 6.08 7.83
CA SER A 88 -4.65 6.86 8.63
C SER A 88 -5.23 7.18 10.01
N THR A 89 -4.41 7.05 11.04
CA THR A 89 -4.76 7.42 12.42
C THR A 89 -3.94 8.61 12.92
N GLU A 90 -2.73 8.79 12.40
CA GLU A 90 -1.83 9.88 12.78
C GLU A 90 -0.85 10.15 11.62
N ILE A 91 -0.60 11.43 11.34
CA ILE A 91 0.41 11.87 10.37
C ILE A 91 1.35 12.83 11.11
N ILE A 92 2.62 12.45 11.19
CA ILE A 92 3.64 13.16 11.96
C ILE A 92 4.68 13.71 11.00
N PRO A 93 4.94 15.03 10.97
CA PRO A 93 6.08 15.57 10.23
C PRO A 93 7.40 15.01 10.76
N ASP A 94 8.27 14.52 9.87
CA ASP A 94 9.56 13.88 10.16
C ASP A 94 10.70 14.50 9.34
N GLY A 95 10.61 15.80 9.06
CA GLY A 95 11.60 16.54 8.29
C GLY A 95 10.97 17.39 7.19
N ASP A 96 11.82 17.92 6.31
CA ASP A 96 11.38 18.71 5.17
C ASP A 96 10.68 17.79 4.16
N ASN A 97 9.37 17.97 4.00
CA ASN A 97 8.50 17.15 3.15
C ASN A 97 8.44 15.66 3.52
N GLU A 98 8.95 15.25 4.68
CA GLU A 98 8.91 13.86 5.15
C GLU A 98 7.88 13.70 6.26
N TYR A 99 7.18 12.56 6.28
CA TYR A 99 6.12 12.26 7.21
C TYR A 99 6.14 10.80 7.65
N GLU A 100 5.92 10.55 8.94
CA GLU A 100 5.48 9.24 9.42
C GLU A 100 3.95 9.18 9.37
N VAL A 101 3.41 8.28 8.54
CA VAL A 101 1.98 8.02 8.44
C VAL A 101 1.66 6.71 9.15
N LYS A 102 0.98 6.80 10.28
CA LYS A 102 0.46 5.65 11.01
C LYS A 102 -0.99 5.40 10.62
N GLY A 103 -1.38 4.14 10.61
CA GLY A 103 -2.77 3.80 10.36
C GLY A 103 -3.07 2.33 10.55
N ASP A 104 -4.34 2.01 10.42
CA ASP A 104 -4.86 0.66 10.58
C ASP A 104 -4.95 -0.01 9.21
N LEU A 105 -4.10 -1.02 8.99
CA LEU A 105 -4.17 -1.90 7.83
C LEU A 105 -5.08 -3.08 8.17
N THR A 106 -6.03 -3.38 7.30
CA THR A 106 -6.91 -4.54 7.40
C THR A 106 -6.68 -5.47 6.23
N ILE A 107 -6.28 -6.71 6.53
CA ILE A 107 -6.17 -7.79 5.56
C ILE A 107 -7.09 -8.91 6.05
N ARG A 108 -8.05 -9.30 5.21
CA ARG A 108 -9.14 -10.21 5.58
C ARG A 108 -9.96 -9.65 6.76
N ASP A 109 -10.02 -10.41 7.85
CA ASP A 109 -10.72 -10.12 9.09
C ASP A 109 -9.79 -9.58 10.20
N VAL A 110 -8.52 -9.33 9.89
CA VAL A 110 -7.53 -8.88 10.86
C VAL A 110 -7.07 -7.46 10.56
N THR A 111 -7.21 -6.58 11.55
CA THR A 111 -6.70 -5.21 11.52
C THR A 111 -5.48 -5.07 12.44
N LYS A 112 -4.42 -4.43 11.95
CA LYS A 112 -3.20 -4.12 12.72
C LYS A 112 -2.70 -2.72 12.42
N PRO A 113 -2.12 -2.02 13.42
CA PRO A 113 -1.44 -0.76 13.17
C PRO A 113 -0.18 -1.02 12.34
N VAL A 114 0.03 -0.17 11.35
CA VAL A 114 1.24 -0.11 10.52
C VAL A 114 1.73 1.34 10.43
N GLN A 115 2.99 1.49 10.03
CA GLN A 115 3.61 2.78 9.81
C GLN A 115 4.26 2.80 8.43
N PHE A 116 4.06 3.92 7.74
CA PHE A 116 4.71 4.26 6.48
C PHE A 116 5.57 5.51 6.68
N HIS A 117 6.70 5.54 5.99
CA HIS A 117 7.45 6.77 5.76
C HIS A 117 7.02 7.32 4.41
N VAL A 118 6.58 8.58 4.39
CA VAL A 118 5.97 9.22 3.23
C VAL A 118 6.68 10.53 2.93
N THR A 119 7.12 10.67 1.70
CA THR A 119 7.72 11.89 1.15
C THR A 119 6.68 12.61 0.30
N TYR A 120 6.53 13.91 0.53
CA TYR A 120 5.75 14.80 -0.32
C TYR A 120 6.64 15.35 -1.45
N GLU A 121 6.40 14.89 -2.67
CA GLU A 121 7.20 15.25 -3.86
C GLU A 121 6.88 16.65 -4.41
N GLY A 122 5.87 17.31 -3.82
CA GLY A 122 5.44 18.66 -4.18
C GLY A 122 4.08 18.68 -4.89
N SER A 123 3.69 19.88 -5.32
CA SER A 123 2.47 20.11 -6.08
C SER A 123 2.64 21.17 -7.15
N GLY A 124 1.75 21.16 -8.13
CA GLY A 124 1.71 22.13 -9.22
C GLY A 124 0.40 22.08 -9.98
N LYS A 125 0.24 22.97 -10.96
CA LYS A 125 -0.88 22.91 -11.91
C LYS A 125 -0.54 21.96 -13.04
N ASP A 126 -1.43 21.01 -13.33
CA ASP A 126 -1.36 20.20 -14.54
C ASP A 126 -1.58 21.11 -15.77
N PRO A 127 -0.64 21.15 -16.73
CA PRO A 127 -0.76 21.99 -17.91
C PRO A 127 -1.91 21.59 -18.85
N ASN A 128 -2.41 20.35 -18.77
CA ASN A 128 -3.45 19.83 -19.65
C ASN A 128 -4.87 20.09 -19.10
N THR A 129 -5.05 19.86 -17.79
CA THR A 129 -6.36 20.00 -17.14
C THR A 129 -6.53 21.33 -16.40
N GLY A 130 -5.43 21.96 -15.99
CA GLY A 130 -5.42 23.13 -15.12
C GLY A 130 -5.66 22.83 -13.63
N ASN A 131 -5.92 21.57 -13.29
CA ASN A 131 -6.14 21.10 -11.92
C ASN A 131 -4.86 21.19 -11.11
N MET A 132 -5.00 21.28 -9.78
CA MET A 132 -3.84 21.12 -8.90
C MET A 132 -3.53 19.64 -8.76
N VAL A 133 -2.26 19.28 -8.85
CA VAL A 133 -1.74 17.91 -8.70
C VAL A 133 -0.70 17.89 -7.59
N ALA A 134 -0.67 16.81 -6.81
CA ALA A 134 0.27 16.56 -5.73
C ALA A 134 0.81 15.13 -5.82
N GLY A 135 2.12 14.98 -5.60
CA GLY A 135 2.82 13.69 -5.65
C GLY A 135 3.30 13.22 -4.28
N PHE A 136 3.25 11.91 -4.04
CA PHE A 136 3.70 11.29 -2.80
C PHE A 136 4.42 9.97 -3.08
N GLU A 137 5.56 9.77 -2.42
CA GLU A 137 6.21 8.46 -2.31
C GLU A 137 5.99 7.91 -0.90
N GLY A 138 5.64 6.63 -0.78
CA GLY A 138 5.45 5.96 0.49
C GLY A 138 6.22 4.65 0.55
N SER A 139 6.87 4.37 1.68
CA SER A 139 7.52 3.09 1.94
C SER A 139 7.13 2.54 3.31
N GLY A 140 6.99 1.22 3.40
CA GLY A 140 6.57 0.59 4.65
C GLY A 140 6.85 -0.90 4.67
N LYS A 141 6.59 -1.53 5.80
CA LYS A 141 6.71 -2.98 5.94
C LYS A 141 5.83 -3.52 7.05
N PHE A 142 5.40 -4.77 6.88
CA PHE A 142 4.66 -5.49 7.91
C PHE A 142 4.99 -6.98 7.87
N ASN A 143 4.64 -7.71 8.92
CA ASN A 143 4.77 -9.17 8.95
C ASN A 143 3.44 -9.81 8.56
N ARG A 144 3.43 -10.61 7.49
CA ARG A 144 2.21 -11.26 6.98
C ARG A 144 1.56 -12.22 7.99
N LYS A 145 2.34 -12.78 8.92
CA LYS A 145 1.81 -13.70 9.94
C LYS A 145 0.96 -12.99 10.97
N ASP A 146 1.18 -11.69 11.19
CA ASP A 146 0.35 -10.88 12.10
C ASP A 146 -1.09 -10.75 11.61
N PHE A 147 -1.32 -10.98 10.31
CA PHE A 147 -2.61 -10.99 9.64
C PHE A 147 -3.15 -12.41 9.38
N GLY A 148 -2.53 -13.44 9.97
CA GLY A 148 -2.96 -14.83 9.79
C GLY A 148 -2.57 -15.46 8.45
N LEU A 149 -1.81 -14.76 7.60
CA LEU A 149 -1.30 -15.30 6.33
C LEU A 149 -0.10 -16.21 6.61
N ASN A 150 -0.38 -17.46 6.99
CA ASN A 150 0.63 -18.37 7.55
C ASN A 150 1.19 -19.40 6.58
N TYR A 151 0.66 -19.50 5.35
CA TYR A 151 1.11 -20.48 4.36
C TYR A 151 2.64 -20.44 4.19
N ASN A 152 3.29 -21.58 4.30
CA ASN A 152 4.73 -21.72 4.08
C ASN A 152 5.13 -23.18 3.86
N ALA A 153 6.34 -23.39 3.37
CA ALA A 153 6.99 -24.68 3.32
C ALA A 153 8.42 -24.56 3.90
N ALA A 154 8.84 -25.55 4.68
CA ALA A 154 10.21 -25.66 5.14
C ALA A 154 11.13 -26.09 3.99
N LEU A 155 12.35 -25.57 3.96
CA LEU A 155 13.36 -25.92 2.96
C LEU A 155 14.38 -26.89 3.55
N GLU A 156 14.85 -27.86 2.75
CA GLU A 156 15.90 -28.81 3.16
C GLU A 156 17.21 -28.12 3.53
N THR A 157 17.49 -26.97 2.89
CA THR A 157 18.66 -26.12 3.15
C THR A 157 18.54 -25.28 4.41
N GLY A 158 17.46 -25.43 5.17
CA GLY A 158 17.09 -24.54 6.27
C GLY A 158 16.36 -23.27 5.79
N GLY A 159 15.53 -22.70 6.67
CA GLY A 159 14.70 -21.54 6.39
C GLY A 159 13.33 -21.90 5.80
N VAL A 160 12.72 -20.92 5.13
CA VAL A 160 11.33 -21.01 4.65
C VAL A 160 11.21 -20.58 3.19
N LEU A 161 10.19 -21.11 2.51
CA LEU A 161 9.89 -20.78 1.12
C LEU A 161 9.53 -19.31 0.93
N ILE A 162 8.72 -18.75 1.84
CA ILE A 162 8.19 -17.39 1.76
C ILE A 162 8.56 -16.64 3.04
N GLY A 163 9.27 -15.52 2.90
CA GLY A 163 9.62 -14.64 4.01
C GLY A 163 8.40 -14.08 4.72
N ASP A 164 8.59 -13.69 5.98
CA ASP A 164 7.52 -13.15 6.82
C ASP A 164 7.30 -11.64 6.59
N GLU A 165 8.38 -10.90 6.36
CA GLU A 165 8.35 -9.46 6.07
C GLU A 165 7.89 -9.18 4.64
N VAL A 166 6.82 -8.42 4.52
CA VAL A 166 6.33 -7.81 3.27
C VAL A 166 6.78 -6.36 3.29
N LYS A 167 7.52 -5.94 2.27
CA LYS A 167 7.87 -4.52 2.07
C LYS A 167 6.95 -3.92 1.03
N LEU A 168 6.49 -2.70 1.28
CA LEU A 168 5.61 -1.92 0.42
C LEU A 168 6.36 -0.72 -0.13
N ASN A 169 6.13 -0.39 -1.40
CA ASN A 169 6.46 0.89 -2.01
C ASN A 169 5.22 1.40 -2.72
N ILE A 170 4.91 2.66 -2.52
CA ILE A 170 3.67 3.30 -2.95
C ILE A 170 4.06 4.60 -3.65
N GLN A 171 3.45 4.86 -4.79
CA GLN A 171 3.58 6.13 -5.51
C GLN A 171 2.16 6.61 -5.76
N ILE A 172 1.83 7.82 -5.30
CA ILE A 172 0.49 8.40 -5.48
C ILE A 172 0.62 9.73 -6.17
N GLU A 173 -0.15 9.89 -7.25
CA GLU A 173 -0.50 11.19 -7.78
C GLU A 173 -1.97 11.45 -7.47
N ALA A 174 -2.28 12.64 -6.95
CA ALA A 174 -3.65 13.05 -6.65
C ALA A 174 -3.94 14.43 -7.22
N SER A 175 -5.18 14.67 -7.65
CA SER A 175 -5.62 15.92 -8.25
C SER A 175 -6.89 16.49 -7.61
N LYS A 176 -7.04 17.82 -7.66
CA LYS A 176 -8.26 18.55 -7.30
C LYS A 176 -8.59 19.65 -8.31
#